data_AF-A0A5E6YLQ8-F1
#
_entry.id   AF-A0A5E6YLQ8-F1
#
_cell.length_a   1.000
_cell.length_b   1.000
_cell.length_c   1.000
_cell.angle_alpha   90.00
_cell.angle_beta   90.00
_cell.angle_gamma   90.00
#
_symmetry.space_group_name_H-M   'P 1'
#
loop_
_entity.id
_entity.type
_entity.pdbx_description
1 polymer ?
#
loop_
_entity_poly.entity_id
_entity_poly.type
_entity_poly.pdbx_seq_one_letter_code
_entity_poly.pdbx_strand_id
1 'polypeptide(L)'
;MTWNVEYTDEFGLWWETLSEKEQVSVAASVKLLELLGPALRFPHCSDIKGARYGNLRELHVQHGGHPYRVLMPLTHAAAPCG
;
A
#
# COMPACT_ATOMS: atom_id res chain seq x y z
N MET A 1 -3.73 -7.55 -15.38
CA MET A 1 -2.93 -6.31 -15.40
C MET A 1 -2.48 -6.06 -13.97
N THR A 2 -1.19 -5.87 -13.75
CA THR A 2 -0.61 -5.59 -12.43
C THR A 2 -0.28 -4.11 -12.37
N TRP A 3 -0.66 -3.44 -11.30
CA TRP A 3 -0.35 -2.04 -11.06
C TRP A 3 1.11 -1.91 -10.60
N ASN A 4 1.83 -0.93 -11.13
CA ASN A 4 3.17 -0.62 -10.64
C ASN A 4 3.05 0.03 -9.26
N VAL A 5 3.69 -0.57 -8.25
CA VAL A 5 3.73 -0.04 -6.89
C VAL A 5 5.16 0.38 -6.59
N GLU A 6 5.35 1.68 -6.37
CA GLU A 6 6.62 2.26 -5.96
C GLU A 6 6.58 2.51 -4.45
N TYR A 7 7.73 2.34 -3.79
CA TYR A 7 7.91 2.62 -2.38
C TYR A 7 8.99 3.69 -2.19
N THR A 8 8.90 4.43 -1.08
CA THR A 8 9.88 5.47 -0.75
C THR A 8 11.00 4.92 0.13
N ASP A 9 12.10 5.66 0.23
CA ASP A 9 13.22 5.30 1.11
C ASP A 9 12.77 5.19 2.57
N GLU A 10 11.87 6.05 3.03
CA GLU A 10 11.30 5.98 4.39
C GLU A 10 10.49 4.71 4.61
N PHE A 11 9.76 4.24 3.60
CA PHE A 11 9.08 2.95 3.66
C PHE A 11 10.09 1.81 3.78
N GLY A 12 11.18 1.84 3.00
CA GLY A 12 12.24 0.86 3.08
C GLY A 12 12.91 0.81 4.45
N LEU A 13 13.23 1.97 5.04
CA LEU A 13 13.79 2.04 6.39
C LEU A 13 12.84 1.49 7.45
N TRP A 14 11.54 1.78 7.33
CA TRP A 14 10.53 1.20 8.23
C TRP A 14 10.38 -0.31 8.02
N TRP A 15 10.42 -0.80 6.78
CA TRP A 15 10.33 -2.22 6.43
C TRP A 15 11.43 -3.06 7.09
N GLU A 16 12.66 -2.54 7.14
CA GLU A 16 13.79 -3.19 7.79
C GLU A 16 13.61 -3.33 9.32
N THR A 17 12.71 -2.56 9.93
CA THR A 17 12.39 -2.69 11.37
C THR A 17 11.39 -3.81 11.67
N LEU A 18 10.73 -4.36 10.65
CA LEU A 18 9.71 -5.40 10.80
C LEU A 18 10.33 -6.79 10.86
N SER A 19 9.74 -7.68 11.67
CA SER A 19 10.03 -9.10 11.63
C SER A 19 9.53 -9.75 10.33
N GLU A 20 10.08 -10.91 9.96
CA GLU A 20 9.65 -11.67 8.78
C GLU A 20 8.13 -11.90 8.74
N LYS A 21 7.49 -12.15 9.89
CA LYS A 21 6.05 -12.40 9.97
C LYS A 21 5.22 -11.14 9.71
N GLU A 22 5.69 -10.00 10.19
CA GLU A 22 5.08 -8.70 9.91
C GLU A 22 5.27 -8.33 8.44
N GLN A 23 6.48 -8.49 7.91
CA GLN A 23 6.79 -8.31 6.49
C GLN A 23 5.89 -9.14 5.59
N VAL A 24 5.67 -10.43 5.89
CA VAL A 24 4.74 -11.29 5.13
C VAL A 24 3.32 -10.73 5.12
N SER A 25 2.86 -10.18 6.25
CA SER A 25 1.52 -9.62 6.37
C SER A 25 1.37 -8.34 5.56
N VAL A 26 2.38 -7.46 5.61
CA VAL A 26 2.40 -6.23 4.80
C VAL A 26 2.54 -6.55 3.31
N ALA A 27 3.42 -7.48 2.93
CA ALA A 27 3.59 -7.93 1.55
C ALA A 27 2.30 -8.48 0.94
N ALA A 28 1.51 -9.25 1.72
CA ALA A 28 0.22 -9.76 1.25
C ALA A 28 -0.75 -8.61 0.89
N SER A 29 -0.80 -7.56 1.71
CA SER A 29 -1.62 -6.38 1.42
C SER A 29 -1.10 -5.56 0.25
N VAL A 30 0.22 -5.41 0.10
CA VAL A 30 0.83 -4.77 -1.07
C VAL A 30 0.50 -5.54 -2.35
N LYS A 31 0.55 -6.88 -2.31
CA LYS A 31 0.19 -7.72 -3.46
C LYS A 31 -1.28 -7.60 -3.86
N LEU A 32 -2.19 -7.43 -2.89
CA LEU A 32 -3.59 -7.12 -3.20
C LEU A 32 -3.73 -5.76 -3.89
N LEU A 33 -2.91 -4.78 -3.49
CA LEU A 33 -2.86 -3.48 -4.15
C LEU A 33 -2.29 -3.58 -5.57
N GLU A 34 -1.23 -4.35 -5.80
CA GLU A 34 -0.70 -4.58 -7.15
C GLU A 34 -1.73 -5.25 -8.07
N LEU A 35 -2.57 -6.14 -7.53
CA LEU A 35 -3.58 -6.84 -8.31
C LEU A 35 -4.82 -5.97 -8.61
N LEU A 36 -5.29 -5.19 -7.62
CA LEU A 36 -6.58 -4.51 -7.67
C LEU A 36 -6.45 -2.99 -7.86
N GLY A 37 -5.32 -2.40 -7.48
CA GLY A 37 -5.02 -0.97 -7.60
C GLY A 37 -6.13 -0.09 -7.00
N PRO A 38 -6.70 0.85 -7.77
CA PRO A 38 -7.81 1.69 -7.34
C PRO A 38 -9.07 0.91 -6.93
N ALA A 39 -9.25 -0.32 -7.43
CA ALA A 39 -10.41 -1.15 -7.11
C ALA A 39 -10.30 -1.80 -5.73
N LEU A 40 -9.14 -1.78 -5.07
CA LEU A 40 -9.00 -2.20 -3.68
C LEU A 40 -9.75 -1.19 -2.78
N ARG A 41 -10.74 -1.66 -2.04
CA ARG A 41 -11.59 -0.82 -1.16
C ARG A 41 -11.52 -1.30 0.29
N PHE A 42 -12.29 -0.65 1.14
CA PHE A 42 -12.52 -1.05 2.53
C PHE A 42 -12.94 -2.54 2.61
N PRO A 43 -12.45 -3.33 3.57
CA PRO A 43 -11.65 -2.95 4.75
C PRO A 43 -10.13 -2.90 4.54
N HIS A 44 -9.63 -3.19 3.34
CA HIS A 44 -8.18 -3.34 3.10
C HIS A 44 -7.49 -2.03 2.72
N CYS A 45 -8.24 -1.08 2.16
CA CYS A 45 -7.70 0.19 1.69
C CYS A 45 -8.74 1.30 1.85
N SER A 46 -8.29 2.48 2.25
CA SER A 46 -9.15 3.67 2.37
C SER A 46 -8.46 4.90 1.77
N ASP A 47 -9.27 5.83 1.25
CA ASP A 47 -8.77 7.08 0.68
C ASP A 47 -8.45 8.08 1.80
N ILE A 48 -7.29 8.71 1.73
CA ILE A 48 -6.90 9.77 2.67
C ILE A 48 -7.35 11.10 2.11
N LYS A 49 -8.46 11.60 2.64
CA LYS A 49 -8.99 12.92 2.26
C LYS A 49 -8.13 14.02 2.86
N GLY A 50 -7.84 15.06 2.07
CA GLY A 50 -7.14 16.26 2.54
C GLY A 50 -5.61 16.14 2.62
N ALA A 51 -5.02 15.11 2.04
CA ALA A 51 -3.57 15.00 1.98
C ALA A 51 -2.96 16.10 1.09
N ARG A 52 -1.83 16.68 1.53
CA ARG A 52 -1.17 17.83 0.88
C ARG A 52 -0.76 17.54 -0.57
N TYR A 53 -0.37 16.30 -0.84
CA TYR A 53 -0.15 15.75 -2.17
C TYR A 53 -1.37 14.89 -2.47
N GLY A 54 -2.20 15.28 -3.44
CA GLY A 54 -3.52 14.66 -3.67
C GLY A 54 -3.48 13.14 -3.93
N ASN A 55 -4.63 12.49 -3.77
CA ASN A 55 -4.87 11.05 -3.97
C ASN A 55 -3.90 10.10 -3.23
N LEU A 56 -3.75 10.29 -1.92
CA LEU A 56 -3.10 9.31 -1.05
C LEU A 56 -4.13 8.27 -0.57
N ARG A 57 -3.68 7.03 -0.42
CA ARG A 57 -4.47 5.93 0.14
C ARG A 57 -3.72 5.30 1.30
N GLU A 58 -4.47 4.69 2.21
CA GLU A 58 -3.96 3.97 3.38
C GLU A 58 -4.31 2.48 3.23
N LEU A 59 -3.30 1.61 3.18
CA LEU A 59 -3.46 0.17 3.35
C LEU A 59 -3.61 -0.18 4.82
N HIS A 60 -4.62 -1.01 5.11
CA HIS A 60 -4.88 -1.52 6.44
C HIS A 60 -4.38 -2.96 6.52
N VAL A 61 -3.34 -3.17 7.32
CA VAL A 61 -2.74 -4.49 7.55
C VAL A 61 -2.96 -4.89 9.00
N GLN A 62 -3.44 -6.11 9.21
CA GLN A 62 -3.63 -6.65 10.56
C GLN A 62 -2.63 -7.78 10.77
N HIS A 63 -1.72 -7.62 11.73
CA HIS A 63 -0.78 -8.68 12.11
C HIS A 63 -0.87 -8.97 13.60
N GLY A 64 -1.28 -10.19 13.98
CA GLY A 64 -1.29 -10.62 15.38
C GLY A 64 -2.11 -9.74 16.36
N GLY A 65 -3.15 -9.05 15.88
CA GLY A 65 -3.92 -8.09 16.69
C GLY A 65 -3.39 -6.65 16.68
N HIS A 66 -2.23 -6.42 16.06
CA HIS A 66 -1.66 -5.08 15.85
C HIS A 66 -1.99 -4.54 14.44
N PRO A 67 -2.62 -3.36 14.34
CA PRO A 67 -2.88 -2.73 13.05
C PRO A 67 -1.65 -1.96 12.56
N TYR A 68 -1.23 -2.22 11.33
CA TYR A 68 -0.20 -1.47 10.61
C TYR A 68 -0.87 -0.70 9.47
N ARG A 69 -0.42 0.54 9.27
CA ARG A 69 -0.96 1.46 8.28
C ARG A 69 0.16 1.86 7.34
N VAL A 70 -0.01 1.56 6.06
CA VAL A 70 0.95 1.91 5.01
C VAL A 70 0.33 2.96 4.12
N LEU A 71 1.02 4.09 3.98
CA LEU A 71 0.61 5.18 3.11
C LEU A 71 1.18 4.96 1.72
N MET A 72 0.35 5.12 0.70
CA MET A 72 0.81 5.06 -0.69
C MET A 72 0.17 6.13 -1.57
N PRO A 73 0.95 6.76 -2.47
CA PRO A 73 0.41 7.64 -3.49
C PRO A 73 -0.33 6.80 -4.53
N LEU A 74 -1.54 7.21 -4.91
CA LEU A 74 -2.19 6.73 -6.11
C LEU A 74 -1.73 7.61 -7.28
N THR A 75 -0.49 7.41 -7.74
CA THR A 75 -0.05 7.98 -9.01
C THR A 75 -0.89 7.35 -10.12
N HIS A 76 -1.34 8.21 -11.05
CA HIS A 76 -2.26 7.87 -12.14
C HIS A 76 -1.90 6.54 -12.78
N ALA A 77 -2.94 5.74 -13.07
CA ALA A 77 -2.86 4.53 -13.88
C ALA A 77 -1.71 4.62 -14.87
N ALA A 78 -0.69 3.77 -14.67
CA ALA A 78 0.29 3.51 -15.69
C ALA A 78 -0.53 3.16 -16.94
N ALA A 79 -0.56 4.09 -17.89
CA ALA A 79 -1.06 3.82 -19.22
C ALA A 79 -0.34 2.54 -19.70
N PRO A 80 -1.03 1.64 -20.42
CA PRO A 80 -0.38 0.45 -20.93
C PRO A 80 0.82 0.89 -21.77
N CYS A 81 2.02 0.52 -21.35
CA CYS A 81 3.18 0.56 -22.22
C CYS A 81 2.85 -0.34 -23.42
N GLY A 82 2.55 0.29 -24.55
CA GLY A 82 2.61 -0.33 -25.87
C GLY A 82 4.04 -0.46 -26.35
#